data_AF-A0AAE0K6G6-F1
#
_entry.id   AF-A0AAE0K6G6-F1
#
_cell.length_a   1.000
_cell.length_b   1.000
_cell.length_c   1.000
_cell.angle_alpha   90.00
_cell.angle_beta   90.00
_cell.angle_gamma   90.00
#
_symmetry.space_group_name_H-M   'P 1'
#
loop_
_entity.id
_entity.type
_entity.pdbx_description
1 polymer ?
#
loop_
_entity_poly.entity_id
_entity_poly.type
_entity_poly.pdbx_seq_one_letter_code
_entity_poly.pdbx_strand_id
1 'polypeptide(L)'
;MMSDLGKPVILTGSQASIFALQSDAVDNLLGSLIIAGTFVIPEVCLFFHHTLFRGNRTTKVSASSFEAFDSPNCDPLAKVTSLGVDVNWSLVRRPTRIAEFQVTKYLDTAHVACLRIFPGIKPEMVDSVLRVPNLRGLILETFGMGNAPGGVDGSLTKVIRSAVERGIIIVNVSQCSNGFVSPLYAPGTELGRAGVVFGHDLTTEAALTKLSYLLALPNLKYSDITAQMSHSLRGEMTEMALPSFSHPAGSIDSAVARLTSADSAFTALGYAIRNGNVSTVRDILEGDEFNHQLLKKADYAGNTAMHLAAVGPEPQILRDLLERGASVHPRNRANNTPLYLAEKMGNEECVKLLRDAGAHLWVAESSAKTSDNGFVEVDAEGGVEPADSVTSMAELSDRIDDSSTDLRERQVAAEC
;
A
#
# COMPACT_ATOMS: atom_id res chain seq x y z
N MET A 1 -6.47 -4.71 -24.93
CA MET A 1 -7.42 -4.72 -26.07
C MET A 1 -8.00 -3.34 -26.33
N MET A 2 -8.61 -2.68 -25.33
CA MET A 2 -9.11 -1.31 -25.44
C MET A 2 -8.02 -0.32 -25.00
N SER A 3 -7.46 0.43 -25.93
CA SER A 3 -6.45 1.46 -25.67
C SER A 3 -7.07 2.85 -25.81
N ASP A 4 -6.60 3.78 -24.99
CA ASP A 4 -7.09 5.17 -24.99
C ASP A 4 -8.61 5.27 -24.82
N LEU A 5 -9.15 4.39 -23.96
CA LEU A 5 -10.57 4.34 -23.62
C LEU A 5 -10.97 5.64 -22.92
N GLY A 6 -11.90 6.40 -23.51
CA GLY A 6 -12.40 7.66 -22.96
C GLY A 6 -13.81 7.60 -22.38
N LYS A 7 -14.43 6.41 -22.31
CA LYS A 7 -15.82 6.19 -21.90
C LYS A 7 -15.93 4.96 -20.99
N PRO A 8 -16.91 4.90 -20.08
CA PRO A 8 -17.13 3.74 -19.24
C PRO A 8 -17.52 2.50 -20.05
N VAL A 9 -16.92 1.37 -19.70
CA VAL A 9 -17.32 0.04 -20.18
C VAL A 9 -17.58 -0.82 -18.95
N ILE A 10 -18.85 -0.98 -18.59
CA ILE A 10 -19.24 -1.70 -17.37
C ILE A 10 -19.74 -3.09 -17.75
N LEU A 11 -19.00 -4.12 -17.32
CA LEU A 11 -19.48 -5.49 -17.31
C LEU A 11 -20.35 -5.68 -16.08
N THR A 12 -21.42 -6.44 -16.23
CA THR A 12 -22.29 -6.84 -15.13
C THR A 12 -22.94 -8.18 -15.44
N GLY A 13 -23.63 -8.75 -14.45
CA GLY A 13 -24.34 -10.00 -14.57
C GLY A 13 -25.22 -10.21 -13.34
N SER A 14 -25.60 -11.46 -13.10
CA SER A 14 -26.41 -11.83 -11.94
C SER A 14 -26.18 -13.28 -11.55
N GLN A 15 -26.45 -13.62 -10.30
CA GLN A 15 -26.49 -15.02 -9.84
C GLN A 15 -27.80 -15.69 -10.23
N ALA A 16 -28.90 -14.94 -10.15
CA ALA A 16 -30.22 -15.41 -10.56
C ALA A 16 -30.67 -14.75 -11.87
N SER A 17 -31.53 -15.44 -12.62
CA SER A 17 -32.14 -14.87 -13.83
C SER A 17 -32.93 -13.60 -13.49
N ILE A 18 -32.99 -12.63 -14.42
CA ILE A 18 -33.80 -11.42 -14.25
C ILE A 18 -35.30 -11.72 -14.13
N PHE A 19 -35.74 -12.90 -14.57
CA PHE A 19 -37.13 -13.35 -14.46
C PHE A 19 -37.43 -14.08 -13.13
N ALA A 20 -36.42 -14.32 -12.30
CA ALA A 20 -36.62 -14.93 -10.99
C ALA A 20 -37.18 -13.90 -10.00
N LEU A 21 -38.07 -14.35 -9.10
CA LEU A 21 -38.70 -13.48 -8.09
C LEU A 21 -37.66 -12.85 -7.15
N GLN A 22 -36.65 -13.61 -6.76
CA GLN A 22 -35.52 -13.14 -5.96
C GLN A 22 -34.28 -13.13 -6.86
N SER A 23 -33.89 -11.94 -7.30
CA SER A 23 -32.80 -11.77 -8.25
C SER A 23 -32.03 -10.48 -8.02
N ASP A 24 -30.71 -10.55 -8.16
CA ASP A 24 -29.78 -9.42 -8.17
C ASP A 24 -29.68 -8.75 -9.55
N ALA A 25 -30.28 -9.33 -10.60
CA ALA A 25 -30.11 -8.87 -11.97
C ALA A 25 -30.64 -7.46 -12.24
N VAL A 26 -31.79 -7.10 -11.65
CA VAL A 26 -32.41 -5.79 -11.88
C VAL A 26 -31.53 -4.70 -11.29
N ASP A 27 -31.07 -4.87 -10.05
CA ASP A 27 -30.22 -3.89 -9.35
C ASP A 27 -28.85 -3.76 -10.01
N ASN A 28 -28.25 -4.89 -10.40
CA ASN A 28 -26.96 -4.91 -11.10
C ASN A 28 -27.05 -4.20 -12.46
N LEU A 29 -28.08 -4.50 -13.26
CA LEU A 29 -28.27 -3.87 -14.57
C LEU A 29 -28.57 -2.37 -14.43
N LEU A 30 -29.49 -2.00 -13.55
CA LEU A 30 -29.88 -0.61 -13.33
C LEU A 30 -28.71 0.23 -12.81
N GLY A 31 -27.99 -0.26 -11.79
CA GLY A 31 -26.82 0.41 -11.24
C GLY A 31 -25.72 0.61 -12.29
N SER A 32 -25.48 -0.39 -13.15
CA SER A 32 -24.53 -0.29 -14.26
C SER A 32 -24.93 0.82 -15.25
N LEU A 33 -26.21 0.89 -15.62
CA LEU A 33 -26.71 1.92 -16.55
C LEU A 33 -26.64 3.32 -15.95
N ILE A 34 -27.03 3.48 -14.68
CA ILE A 34 -26.95 4.76 -13.97
C ILE A 34 -25.50 5.24 -13.93
N ILE A 35 -24.56 4.35 -13.56
CA ILE A 35 -23.16 4.75 -13.44
C ILE A 35 -22.57 5.11 -14.81
N ALA A 36 -22.79 4.28 -15.83
CA ALA A 36 -22.28 4.53 -17.18
C ALA A 36 -22.88 5.79 -17.83
N GLY A 37 -24.14 6.11 -17.53
CA GLY A 37 -24.84 7.28 -18.06
C GLY A 37 -24.52 8.59 -17.34
N THR A 38 -24.10 8.53 -16.07
CA THR A 38 -23.93 9.71 -15.21
C THR A 38 -22.47 10.09 -15.01
N PHE A 39 -21.55 9.11 -14.92
CA PHE A 39 -20.15 9.33 -14.56
C PHE A 39 -19.20 8.99 -15.69
N VAL A 40 -18.20 9.85 -15.88
CA VAL A 40 -17.10 9.61 -16.83
C VAL A 40 -15.98 8.85 -16.12
N ILE A 41 -16.14 7.53 -16.02
CA ILE A 41 -15.12 6.59 -15.51
C ILE A 41 -14.56 5.82 -16.71
N PRO A 42 -13.48 6.28 -17.35
CA PRO A 42 -13.05 5.78 -18.66
C PRO A 42 -12.22 4.50 -18.56
N GLU A 43 -12.79 3.49 -17.91
CA GLU A 43 -12.18 2.20 -17.64
C GLU A 43 -13.12 1.04 -18.00
N VAL A 44 -12.54 -0.15 -18.10
CA VAL A 44 -13.30 -1.41 -18.11
C VAL A 44 -13.54 -1.80 -16.65
N CYS A 45 -14.79 -1.77 -16.24
CA CYS A 45 -15.22 -1.98 -14.87
C CYS A 45 -16.11 -3.23 -14.76
N LEU A 46 -16.24 -3.76 -13.54
CA LEU A 46 -17.25 -4.75 -13.18
C LEU A 46 -18.16 -4.14 -12.14
N PHE A 47 -19.47 -4.13 -12.38
CA PHE A 47 -20.47 -3.72 -11.39
C PHE A 47 -21.26 -4.93 -10.90
N PHE A 48 -21.23 -5.14 -9.59
CA PHE A 48 -21.94 -6.23 -8.92
C PHE A 48 -22.22 -5.84 -7.47
N HIS A 49 -23.40 -6.18 -6.95
CA HIS A 49 -23.78 -5.96 -5.55
C HIS A 49 -23.45 -4.54 -5.04
N HIS A 50 -24.02 -3.53 -5.71
CA HIS A 50 -23.87 -2.11 -5.38
C HIS A 50 -22.43 -1.57 -5.41
N THR A 51 -21.47 -2.32 -5.95
CA THR A 51 -20.05 -1.95 -5.97
C THR A 51 -19.51 -1.97 -7.39
N LEU A 52 -18.78 -0.91 -7.77
CA LEU A 52 -18.07 -0.81 -9.04
C LEU A 52 -16.58 -1.05 -8.81
N PHE A 53 -16.06 -2.11 -9.40
CA PHE A 53 -14.66 -2.48 -9.33
C PHE A 53 -13.93 -2.15 -10.63
N ARG A 54 -12.61 -1.93 -10.54
CA ARG A 54 -11.73 -1.96 -11.71
C ARG A 54 -11.69 -3.40 -12.25
N GLY A 55 -12.07 -3.62 -13.51
CA GLY A 55 -12.31 -4.98 -14.02
C GLY A 55 -11.08 -5.88 -14.05
N ASN A 56 -9.87 -5.34 -14.24
CA ASN A 56 -8.62 -6.12 -14.18
C ASN A 56 -8.03 -6.25 -12.77
N ARG A 57 -8.82 -5.94 -11.73
CA ARG A 57 -8.50 -6.17 -10.32
C ARG A 57 -9.46 -7.14 -9.63
N THR A 58 -10.50 -7.59 -10.35
CA THR A 58 -11.55 -8.44 -9.77
C THR A 58 -11.25 -9.91 -9.90
N THR A 59 -11.64 -10.68 -8.89
CA THR A 59 -11.74 -12.14 -8.94
C THR A 59 -13.11 -12.59 -8.40
N LYS A 60 -13.60 -13.75 -8.85
CA LYS A 60 -14.87 -14.31 -8.35
C LYS A 60 -14.59 -15.10 -7.07
N VAL A 61 -15.06 -14.60 -5.93
CA VAL A 61 -14.81 -15.19 -4.61
C VAL A 61 -15.95 -16.09 -4.13
N SER A 62 -17.16 -15.95 -4.70
CA SER A 62 -18.30 -16.79 -4.35
C SER A 62 -19.10 -17.23 -5.57
N ALA A 63 -19.49 -18.50 -5.57
CA ALA A 63 -20.35 -19.10 -6.59
C ALA A 63 -21.85 -18.98 -6.28
N SER A 64 -22.22 -18.59 -5.05
CA SER A 64 -23.60 -18.58 -4.57
C SER A 64 -24.05 -17.25 -3.95
N SER A 65 -23.13 -16.47 -3.38
CA SER A 65 -23.46 -15.16 -2.80
C SER A 65 -23.76 -14.13 -3.88
N PHE A 66 -24.65 -13.18 -3.59
CA PHE A 66 -24.80 -11.97 -4.41
C PHE A 66 -23.54 -11.10 -4.36
N GLU A 67 -22.79 -11.11 -3.25
CA GLU A 67 -21.43 -10.57 -3.19
C GLU A 67 -20.44 -11.58 -3.79
N ALA A 68 -20.53 -11.74 -5.11
CA ALA A 68 -19.85 -12.81 -5.83
C ALA A 68 -18.40 -12.50 -6.20
N PHE A 69 -18.06 -11.21 -6.27
CA PHE A 69 -16.78 -10.72 -6.75
C PHE A 69 -16.14 -9.80 -5.72
N ASP A 70 -14.82 -9.82 -5.68
CA ASP A 70 -14.02 -8.94 -4.83
C ASP A 70 -12.81 -8.40 -5.63
N SER A 71 -12.22 -7.33 -5.12
CA SER A 71 -11.01 -6.66 -5.63
C SER A 71 -9.99 -6.53 -4.51
N PRO A 72 -9.33 -7.63 -4.12
CA PRO A 72 -8.63 -7.75 -2.83
C PRO A 72 -7.43 -6.82 -2.66
N ASN A 73 -6.83 -6.35 -3.77
CA ASN A 73 -5.65 -5.48 -3.77
C ASN A 73 -5.93 -4.08 -4.36
N CYS A 74 -7.21 -3.72 -4.54
CA CYS A 74 -7.60 -2.40 -5.04
C CYS A 74 -8.98 -2.04 -4.54
N ASP A 75 -9.10 -0.90 -3.85
CA ASP A 75 -10.41 -0.41 -3.42
C ASP A 75 -11.37 -0.23 -4.62
N PRO A 76 -12.70 -0.38 -4.40
CA PRO A 76 -13.69 -0.11 -5.42
C PRO A 76 -13.59 1.30 -6.00
N LEU A 77 -13.86 1.43 -7.31
CA LEU A 77 -13.92 2.71 -7.99
C LEU A 77 -15.16 3.51 -7.59
N ALA A 78 -16.26 2.83 -7.27
CA ALA A 78 -17.46 3.48 -6.73
C ALA A 78 -18.29 2.52 -5.87
N LYS A 79 -19.09 3.07 -4.95
CA LYS A 79 -20.09 2.34 -4.17
C LYS A 79 -21.43 3.06 -4.25
N VAL A 80 -22.50 2.31 -4.44
CA VAL A 80 -23.88 2.81 -4.35
C VAL A 80 -24.31 2.76 -2.90
N THR A 81 -24.75 3.89 -2.38
CA THR A 81 -25.22 4.07 -1.00
C THR A 81 -26.64 4.63 -1.01
N SER A 82 -27.26 4.72 0.17
CA SER A 82 -28.57 5.37 0.34
C SER A 82 -28.56 6.87 -0.05
N LEU A 83 -27.39 7.50 -0.11
CA LEU A 83 -27.22 8.92 -0.48
C LEU A 83 -26.90 9.11 -1.98
N GLY A 84 -26.74 8.02 -2.74
CA GLY A 84 -26.32 8.04 -4.13
C GLY A 84 -25.01 7.29 -4.36
N VAL A 85 -24.37 7.56 -5.51
CA VAL A 85 -23.12 6.90 -5.91
C VAL A 85 -21.92 7.71 -5.41
N ASP A 86 -21.12 7.12 -4.55
CA ASP A 86 -19.82 7.67 -4.13
C ASP A 86 -18.72 7.12 -5.03
N VAL A 87 -18.00 8.00 -5.73
CA VAL A 87 -16.95 7.65 -6.69
C VAL A 87 -15.59 8.04 -6.13
N ASN A 88 -14.69 7.07 -6.05
CA ASN A 88 -13.31 7.30 -5.64
C ASN A 88 -12.48 7.84 -6.82
N TRP A 89 -12.62 9.13 -7.12
CA TRP A 89 -11.94 9.80 -8.23
C TRP A 89 -10.41 9.72 -8.17
N SER A 90 -9.83 9.51 -6.99
CA SER A 90 -8.37 9.35 -6.83
C SER A 90 -7.84 8.06 -7.47
N LEU A 91 -8.69 7.03 -7.59
CA LEU A 91 -8.33 5.76 -8.22
C LEU A 91 -8.62 5.75 -9.72
N VAL A 92 -9.58 6.55 -10.19
CA VAL A 92 -10.02 6.56 -11.58
C VAL A 92 -8.88 7.00 -12.50
N ARG A 93 -8.48 6.10 -13.40
CA ARG A 93 -7.47 6.36 -14.42
C ARG A 93 -8.12 6.96 -15.66
N ARG A 94 -7.39 7.85 -16.31
CA ARG A 94 -7.80 8.48 -17.57
C ARG A 94 -6.66 8.36 -18.58
N PRO A 95 -6.96 8.25 -19.89
CA PRO A 95 -5.93 8.39 -20.92
C PRO A 95 -5.24 9.75 -20.77
N THR A 96 -3.90 9.73 -20.65
CA THR A 96 -3.07 10.94 -20.53
C THR A 96 -2.33 11.28 -21.81
N ARG A 97 -2.45 10.43 -22.84
CA ARG A 97 -1.84 10.62 -24.15
C ARG A 97 -2.85 11.25 -25.12
N ILE A 98 -2.35 12.10 -26.02
CA ILE A 98 -3.11 12.55 -27.19
C ILE A 98 -3.12 11.41 -28.21
N ALA A 99 -4.16 10.57 -28.16
CA ALA A 99 -4.37 9.42 -29.05
C ALA A 99 -5.87 9.13 -29.19
N GLU A 100 -6.25 8.51 -30.31
CA GLU A 100 -7.62 8.05 -30.55
C GLU A 100 -7.88 6.71 -29.84
N PHE A 101 -9.15 6.46 -29.47
CA PHE A 101 -9.57 5.16 -28.95
C PHE A 101 -9.31 4.04 -29.96
N GLN A 102 -8.63 2.99 -29.53
CA GLN A 102 -8.29 1.84 -30.38
C GLN A 102 -8.71 0.52 -29.76
N VAL A 103 -9.19 -0.39 -30.62
CA VAL A 103 -9.49 -1.78 -30.25
C VAL A 103 -8.56 -2.71 -31.01
N THR A 104 -7.68 -3.39 -30.28
CA THR A 104 -6.88 -4.49 -30.81
C THR A 104 -7.75 -5.73 -30.92
N LYS A 105 -7.97 -6.20 -32.15
CA LYS A 105 -8.79 -7.37 -32.48
C LYS A 105 -7.90 -8.54 -32.91
N TYR A 106 -8.45 -9.75 -32.89
CA TYR A 106 -7.82 -10.97 -33.42
C TYR A 106 -6.43 -11.28 -32.84
N LEU A 107 -6.31 -11.21 -31.51
CA LEU A 107 -5.09 -11.59 -30.81
C LEU A 107 -5.04 -13.11 -30.61
N ASP A 108 -3.92 -13.73 -30.99
CA ASP A 108 -3.67 -15.14 -30.70
C ASP A 108 -3.17 -15.31 -29.25
N THR A 109 -4.12 -15.51 -28.34
CA THR A 109 -3.92 -15.53 -26.88
C THR A 109 -3.74 -16.93 -26.29
N ALA A 110 -3.71 -17.98 -27.11
CA ALA A 110 -3.80 -19.38 -26.66
C ALA A 110 -2.48 -19.97 -26.10
N HIS A 111 -1.37 -19.23 -26.18
CA HIS A 111 -0.02 -19.73 -25.92
C HIS A 111 0.47 -19.54 -24.47
N VAL A 112 -0.46 -19.47 -23.53
CA VAL A 112 -0.19 -19.24 -22.10
C VAL A 112 -0.93 -20.27 -21.26
N ALA A 113 -0.23 -20.85 -20.28
CA ALA A 113 -0.81 -21.75 -19.28
C ALA A 113 -0.79 -21.10 -17.89
N CYS A 114 -1.62 -21.61 -16.98
CA CYS A 114 -1.55 -21.32 -15.55
C CYS A 114 -1.28 -22.62 -14.79
N LEU A 115 -0.32 -22.61 -13.87
CA LEU A 115 0.03 -23.75 -13.04
C LEU A 115 0.12 -23.33 -11.58
N ARG A 116 -0.65 -24.01 -10.73
CA ARG A 116 -0.62 -23.84 -9.28
C ARG A 116 0.40 -24.78 -8.65
N ILE A 117 1.34 -24.22 -7.89
CA ILE A 117 2.24 -25.00 -7.04
C ILE A 117 1.47 -25.58 -5.85
N PHE A 118 1.71 -26.84 -5.50
CA PHE A 118 1.14 -27.48 -4.32
C PHE A 118 2.20 -28.33 -3.61
N PRO A 119 2.04 -28.63 -2.30
CA PRO A 119 3.01 -29.44 -1.58
C PRO A 119 3.17 -30.82 -2.23
N GLY A 120 4.41 -31.18 -2.57
CA GLY A 120 4.72 -32.44 -3.26
C GLY A 120 4.63 -32.40 -4.79
N ILE A 121 4.40 -31.22 -5.40
CA ILE A 121 4.52 -31.09 -6.87
C ILE A 121 5.92 -31.52 -7.31
N LYS A 122 5.98 -32.37 -8.35
CA LYS A 122 7.25 -32.91 -8.84
C LYS A 122 7.80 -32.07 -9.99
N PRO A 123 9.14 -31.93 -10.11
CA PRO A 123 9.77 -31.19 -11.22
C PRO A 123 9.31 -31.65 -12.61
N GLU A 124 9.05 -32.95 -12.79
CA GLU A 124 8.65 -33.52 -14.09
C GLU A 124 7.25 -33.06 -14.51
N MET A 125 6.36 -32.76 -13.55
CA MET A 125 5.03 -32.22 -13.85
C MET A 125 5.15 -30.81 -14.43
N VAL A 126 6.01 -29.99 -13.85
CA VAL A 126 6.27 -28.62 -14.33
C VAL A 126 6.97 -28.64 -15.68
N ASP A 127 7.97 -29.51 -15.84
CA ASP A 127 8.68 -29.67 -17.12
C ASP A 127 7.74 -30.14 -18.24
N SER A 128 6.78 -31.03 -17.93
CA SER A 128 5.78 -31.50 -18.89
C SER A 128 4.91 -30.36 -19.42
N VAL A 129 4.44 -29.46 -18.55
CA VAL A 129 3.69 -28.26 -18.95
C VAL A 129 4.57 -27.35 -19.80
N LEU A 130 5.82 -27.12 -19.40
CA LEU A 130 6.78 -26.27 -20.10
C LEU A 130 7.30 -26.84 -21.43
N ARG A 131 6.87 -28.04 -21.81
CA ARG A 131 7.16 -28.69 -23.10
C ARG A 131 5.94 -28.80 -24.01
N VAL A 132 4.77 -28.33 -23.58
CA VAL A 132 3.57 -28.28 -24.44
C VAL A 132 3.92 -27.51 -25.72
N PRO A 133 3.62 -28.05 -26.92
CA PRO A 133 3.92 -27.39 -28.18
C PRO A 133 3.34 -25.98 -28.24
N ASN A 134 4.15 -25.03 -28.71
CA ASN A 134 3.81 -23.61 -28.84
C ASN A 134 3.55 -22.85 -27.54
N LEU A 135 3.79 -23.43 -26.35
CA LEU A 135 3.71 -22.67 -25.11
C LEU A 135 4.77 -21.56 -25.09
N ARG A 136 4.33 -20.31 -24.90
CA ARG A 136 5.21 -19.12 -24.84
C ARG A 136 5.23 -18.47 -23.46
N GLY A 137 4.22 -18.72 -22.62
CA GLY A 137 4.12 -18.15 -21.28
C GLY A 137 3.53 -19.10 -20.24
N LEU A 138 3.92 -18.92 -18.98
CA LEU A 138 3.38 -19.63 -17.84
C LEU A 138 3.10 -18.65 -16.69
N ILE A 139 1.86 -18.63 -16.21
CA ILE A 139 1.53 -18.05 -14.90
C ILE A 139 1.78 -19.13 -13.85
N LEU A 140 2.67 -18.85 -12.91
CA LEU A 140 3.04 -19.75 -11.83
C LEU A 140 2.44 -19.22 -10.53
N GLU A 141 1.39 -19.87 -10.02
CA GLU A 141 0.80 -19.50 -8.73
C GLU A 141 1.61 -20.15 -7.60
N THR A 142 2.26 -19.35 -6.77
CA THR A 142 3.15 -19.80 -5.69
C THR A 142 2.61 -19.44 -4.29
N PHE A 143 3.22 -19.98 -3.24
CA PHE A 143 2.74 -19.78 -1.88
C PHE A 143 3.08 -18.40 -1.33
N GLY A 144 2.14 -17.80 -0.58
CA GLY A 144 2.37 -16.57 0.18
C GLY A 144 2.95 -15.46 -0.69
N MET A 145 4.08 -14.90 -0.27
CA MET A 145 4.75 -13.77 -0.94
C MET A 145 5.55 -14.15 -2.20
N GLY A 146 5.30 -15.31 -2.82
CA GLY A 146 5.99 -15.70 -4.05
C GLY A 146 6.87 -16.95 -3.96
N ASN A 147 6.67 -17.81 -2.95
CA ASN A 147 7.60 -18.90 -2.64
C ASN A 147 7.22 -20.21 -3.35
N ALA A 148 8.17 -20.79 -4.06
CA ALA A 148 8.09 -22.15 -4.60
C ALA A 148 9.15 -23.06 -3.94
N PRO A 149 8.90 -24.37 -3.82
CA PRO A 149 9.91 -25.30 -3.33
C PRO A 149 11.08 -25.39 -4.32
N GLY A 150 12.33 -25.29 -3.87
CA GLY A 150 13.49 -25.51 -4.74
C GLY A 150 13.61 -26.95 -5.25
N GLY A 151 13.05 -27.92 -4.50
CA GLY A 151 13.34 -29.35 -4.64
C GLY A 151 14.56 -29.76 -3.80
N VAL A 152 14.72 -31.06 -3.52
CA VAL A 152 15.80 -31.59 -2.65
C VAL A 152 17.20 -31.11 -3.10
N ASP A 153 17.39 -30.91 -4.41
CA ASP A 153 18.65 -30.47 -5.03
C ASP A 153 18.50 -29.24 -5.96
N GLY A 154 17.48 -28.39 -5.73
CA GLY A 154 17.18 -27.28 -6.63
C GLY A 154 16.60 -27.71 -8.00
N SER A 155 16.12 -28.95 -8.10
CA SER A 155 15.65 -29.57 -9.35
C SER A 155 14.49 -28.82 -10.00
N LEU A 156 13.55 -28.28 -9.19
CA LEU A 156 12.44 -27.51 -9.73
C LEU A 156 12.94 -26.17 -10.32
N THR A 157 13.83 -25.49 -9.61
CA THR A 157 14.44 -24.24 -10.08
C THR A 157 15.25 -24.44 -11.37
N LYS A 158 15.89 -25.61 -11.55
CA LYS A 158 16.59 -25.98 -12.81
C LYS A 158 15.62 -26.13 -13.99
N VAL A 159 14.47 -26.77 -13.78
CA VAL A 159 13.40 -26.89 -14.80
C VAL A 159 12.91 -25.51 -15.23
N ILE A 160 12.65 -24.63 -14.26
CA ILE A 160 12.20 -23.25 -14.50
C ILE A 160 13.25 -22.47 -15.29
N ARG A 161 14.52 -22.50 -14.84
CA ARG A 161 15.63 -21.85 -15.54
C ARG A 161 15.77 -22.33 -16.98
N SER A 162 15.70 -23.64 -17.21
CA SER A 162 15.79 -24.22 -18.55
C SER A 162 14.66 -23.77 -19.47
N ALA A 163 13.45 -23.55 -18.94
CA ALA A 163 12.35 -23.01 -19.74
C ALA A 163 12.51 -21.52 -20.08
N VAL A 164 13.01 -20.71 -19.13
CA VAL A 164 13.36 -19.31 -19.38
C VAL A 164 14.44 -19.20 -20.46
N GLU A 165 15.46 -20.07 -20.42
CA GLU A 165 16.51 -20.15 -21.46
C GLU A 165 15.96 -20.54 -22.84
N ARG A 166 14.85 -21.28 -22.90
CA ARG A 166 14.11 -21.58 -24.14
C ARG A 166 13.21 -20.42 -24.61
N GLY A 167 13.15 -19.32 -23.86
CA GLY A 167 12.34 -18.14 -24.17
C GLY A 167 10.89 -18.20 -23.67
N ILE A 168 10.55 -19.12 -22.76
CA ILE A 168 9.23 -19.14 -22.11
C ILE A 168 9.21 -18.07 -21.01
N ILE A 169 8.22 -17.19 -21.05
CA ILE A 169 8.04 -16.14 -20.04
C ILE A 169 7.27 -16.73 -18.87
N ILE A 170 7.92 -16.83 -17.71
CA ILE A 170 7.29 -17.32 -16.48
C ILE A 170 7.00 -16.14 -15.56
N VAL A 171 5.74 -16.00 -15.14
CA VAL A 171 5.27 -14.91 -14.26
C VAL A 171 4.80 -15.51 -12.95
N ASN A 172 5.43 -15.11 -11.85
CA ASN A 172 5.10 -15.55 -10.50
C ASN A 172 3.97 -14.68 -9.91
N VAL A 173 2.86 -15.31 -9.54
CA VAL A 173 1.72 -14.69 -8.84
C VAL A 173 1.45 -15.44 -7.53
N SER A 174 0.86 -14.76 -6.56
CA SER A 174 0.49 -15.40 -5.30
C SER A 174 -0.78 -16.24 -5.44
N GLN A 175 -0.84 -17.34 -4.70
CA GLN A 175 -2.07 -18.10 -4.48
C GLN A 175 -3.02 -17.45 -3.47
N CYS A 176 -2.53 -16.50 -2.67
CA CYS A 176 -3.32 -15.78 -1.69
C CYS A 176 -4.30 -14.84 -2.39
N SER A 177 -5.50 -14.69 -1.82
CA SER A 177 -6.51 -13.76 -2.35
C SER A 177 -6.03 -12.32 -2.27
N ASN A 178 -5.32 -11.94 -1.20
CA ASN A 178 -4.71 -10.62 -1.04
C ASN A 178 -3.20 -10.71 -0.88
N GLY A 179 -2.53 -9.57 -1.04
CA GLY A 179 -1.09 -9.43 -0.90
C GLY A 179 -0.36 -9.32 -2.23
N PHE A 180 0.97 -9.42 -2.17
CA PHE A 180 1.85 -9.20 -3.32
C PHE A 180 3.00 -10.19 -3.32
N VAL A 181 3.53 -10.48 -4.50
CA VAL A 181 4.76 -11.23 -4.66
C VAL A 181 5.97 -10.31 -4.46
N SER A 182 6.94 -10.75 -3.65
CA SER A 182 8.16 -10.01 -3.34
C SER A 182 9.42 -10.86 -3.49
N PRO A 183 10.47 -10.34 -4.15
CA PRO A 183 11.75 -11.05 -4.28
C PRO A 183 12.55 -11.14 -2.98
N LEU A 184 12.13 -10.45 -1.91
CA LEU A 184 12.92 -10.26 -0.67
C LEU A 184 13.09 -11.53 0.16
N TYR A 185 12.30 -12.58 -0.08
CA TYR A 185 12.44 -13.87 0.60
C TYR A 185 13.34 -14.82 -0.20
N ALA A 186 14.13 -15.66 0.49
CA ALA A 186 15.14 -16.52 -0.12
C ALA A 186 14.58 -17.42 -1.27
N PRO A 187 13.42 -18.10 -1.13
CA PRO A 187 12.86 -18.89 -2.24
C PRO A 187 12.39 -18.02 -3.42
N GLY A 188 11.86 -16.82 -3.15
CA GLY A 188 11.51 -15.84 -4.18
C GLY A 188 12.76 -15.33 -4.93
N THR A 189 13.87 -15.07 -4.23
CA THR A 189 15.14 -14.65 -4.83
C THR A 189 15.67 -15.68 -5.83
N GLU A 190 15.53 -16.98 -5.54
CA GLU A 190 15.97 -18.04 -6.46
C GLU A 190 15.18 -18.06 -7.78
N LEU A 191 13.86 -17.87 -7.71
CA LEU A 191 13.02 -17.74 -8.91
C LEU A 191 13.40 -16.51 -9.73
N GLY A 192 13.66 -15.38 -9.06
CA GLY A 192 14.17 -14.17 -9.74
C GLY A 192 15.50 -14.41 -10.44
N ARG A 193 16.44 -15.12 -9.80
CA ARG A 193 17.73 -15.53 -10.40
C ARG A 193 17.57 -16.54 -11.53
N ALA A 194 16.45 -17.26 -11.59
CA ALA A 194 16.10 -18.14 -12.71
C ALA A 194 15.47 -17.38 -13.88
N GLY A 195 15.21 -16.08 -13.74
CA GLY A 195 14.62 -15.21 -14.76
C GLY A 195 13.08 -15.17 -14.76
N VAL A 196 12.45 -15.60 -13.66
CA VAL A 196 11.01 -15.47 -13.45
C VAL A 196 10.64 -14.01 -13.19
N VAL A 197 9.59 -13.54 -13.86
CA VAL A 197 9.04 -12.18 -13.67
C VAL A 197 8.09 -12.18 -12.48
N PHE A 198 8.21 -11.20 -11.59
CA PHE A 198 7.28 -11.07 -10.46
C PHE A 198 6.04 -10.28 -10.85
N GLY A 199 4.87 -10.89 -10.65
CA GLY A 199 3.57 -10.30 -10.95
C GLY A 199 3.05 -9.32 -9.90
N HIS A 200 3.81 -9.05 -8.83
CA HIS A 200 3.39 -8.20 -7.70
C HIS A 200 2.03 -8.61 -7.15
N ASP A 201 1.04 -7.72 -7.16
CA ASP A 201 -0.31 -7.89 -6.62
C ASP A 201 -1.37 -8.15 -7.71
N LEU A 202 -0.94 -8.60 -8.90
CA LEU A 202 -1.83 -9.07 -9.96
C LEU A 202 -2.73 -10.20 -9.46
N THR A 203 -4.00 -10.17 -9.86
CA THR A 203 -4.83 -11.39 -9.82
C THR A 203 -4.36 -12.36 -10.91
N THR A 204 -4.65 -13.66 -10.76
CA THR A 204 -4.32 -14.67 -11.77
C THR A 204 -4.96 -14.35 -13.12
N GLU A 205 -6.21 -13.89 -13.14
CA GLU A 205 -6.93 -13.51 -14.35
C GLU A 205 -6.27 -12.33 -15.06
N ALA A 206 -5.84 -11.32 -14.30
CA ALA A 206 -5.13 -10.16 -14.84
C ALA A 206 -3.76 -10.54 -15.38
N ALA A 207 -3.00 -11.38 -14.66
CA ALA A 207 -1.70 -11.87 -15.09
C ALA A 207 -1.79 -12.69 -16.38
N LEU A 208 -2.75 -13.62 -16.46
CA LEU A 208 -3.01 -14.42 -17.66
C LEU A 208 -3.38 -13.51 -18.84
N THR A 209 -4.33 -12.58 -18.63
CA THR A 209 -4.78 -11.65 -19.67
C THR A 209 -3.65 -10.77 -20.17
N LYS A 210 -2.83 -10.23 -19.26
CA LYS A 210 -1.72 -9.34 -19.58
C LYS A 210 -0.62 -10.06 -20.35
N LEU A 211 -0.21 -11.26 -19.90
CA LEU A 211 0.81 -12.04 -20.59
C LEU A 211 0.34 -12.50 -21.97
N SER A 212 -0.88 -13.01 -22.07
CA SER A 212 -1.49 -13.38 -23.36
C SER A 212 -1.60 -12.19 -24.31
N TYR A 213 -1.97 -11.01 -23.80
CA TYR A 213 -2.04 -9.79 -24.59
C TYR A 213 -0.66 -9.38 -25.13
N LEU A 214 0.37 -9.33 -24.28
CA LEU A 214 1.71 -8.92 -24.68
C LEU A 214 2.35 -9.91 -25.67
N LEU A 215 2.16 -11.23 -25.46
CA LEU A 215 2.66 -12.26 -26.39
C LEU A 215 1.96 -12.23 -27.75
N ALA A 216 0.73 -11.73 -27.81
CA ALA A 216 -0.02 -11.61 -29.05
C ALA A 216 0.26 -10.31 -29.82
N LEU A 217 0.90 -9.31 -29.19
CA LEU A 217 1.30 -8.09 -29.88
C LEU A 217 2.49 -8.35 -30.83
N PRO A 218 2.45 -7.80 -32.05
CA PRO A 218 3.56 -7.94 -32.98
C PRO A 218 4.78 -7.13 -32.51
N ASN A 219 5.97 -7.60 -32.87
CA ASN A 219 7.24 -6.87 -32.72
C ASN A 219 7.69 -6.59 -31.27
N LEU A 220 7.10 -7.23 -30.25
CA LEU A 220 7.65 -7.20 -28.89
C LEU A 220 8.72 -8.25 -28.72
N LYS A 221 9.89 -7.85 -28.22
CA LYS A 221 10.95 -8.78 -27.84
C LYS A 221 10.67 -9.35 -26.45
N TYR A 222 11.34 -10.46 -26.13
CA TYR A 222 11.28 -11.08 -24.79
C TYR A 222 11.49 -10.04 -23.68
N SER A 223 12.53 -9.19 -23.80
CA SER A 223 12.85 -8.13 -22.84
C SER A 223 11.72 -7.10 -22.65
N ASP A 224 11.04 -6.74 -23.74
CA ASP A 224 9.96 -5.75 -23.71
C ASP A 224 8.74 -6.32 -22.98
N ILE A 225 8.44 -7.60 -23.21
CA ILE A 225 7.33 -8.29 -22.55
C ILE A 225 7.63 -8.46 -21.06
N THR A 226 8.83 -8.91 -20.69
CA THR A 226 9.21 -9.07 -19.29
C THR A 226 9.17 -7.74 -18.54
N ALA A 227 9.65 -6.65 -19.16
CA ALA A 227 9.60 -5.31 -18.58
C ALA A 227 8.15 -4.84 -18.41
N GLN A 228 7.32 -4.96 -19.45
CA GLN A 228 5.91 -4.54 -19.39
C GLN A 228 5.08 -5.41 -18.43
N MET A 229 5.44 -6.68 -18.22
CA MET A 229 4.78 -7.50 -17.20
C MET A 229 4.98 -6.95 -15.78
N SER A 230 6.12 -6.32 -15.49
CA SER A 230 6.44 -5.71 -14.19
C SER A 230 5.87 -4.30 -13.98
N HIS A 231 5.24 -3.68 -14.99
CA HIS A 231 4.68 -2.33 -14.89
C HIS A 231 3.18 -2.28 -15.17
N SER A 232 2.46 -1.39 -14.50
CA SER A 232 1.00 -1.27 -14.61
C SER A 232 0.61 -0.67 -15.97
N LEU A 233 0.00 -1.47 -16.85
CA LEU A 233 -0.42 -1.00 -18.17
C LEU A 233 -1.80 -0.33 -18.13
N ARG A 234 -2.70 -0.84 -17.29
CA ARG A 234 -4.12 -0.47 -17.21
C ARG A 234 -4.63 -0.46 -15.75
N GLY A 235 -3.74 -0.27 -14.77
CA GLY A 235 -4.13 -0.21 -13.35
C GLY A 235 -4.33 -1.56 -12.68
N GLU A 236 -3.96 -2.66 -13.36
CA GLU A 236 -4.11 -4.04 -12.91
C GLU A 236 -3.18 -4.43 -11.75
N MET A 237 -2.13 -3.64 -11.54
CA MET A 237 -1.15 -3.86 -10.48
C MET A 237 -0.74 -2.55 -9.83
N THR A 238 -0.38 -2.64 -8.55
CA THR A 238 0.18 -1.57 -7.76
C THR A 238 1.69 -1.60 -7.98
N GLU A 239 2.20 -0.56 -8.63
CA GLU A 239 3.63 -0.41 -8.74
C GLU A 239 4.17 -0.13 -7.33
N MET A 240 5.00 -1.03 -6.82
CA MET A 240 5.77 -0.75 -5.62
C MET A 240 6.74 0.38 -5.98
N ALA A 241 6.32 1.62 -5.72
CA ALA A 241 7.23 2.74 -5.64
C ALA A 241 8.08 2.53 -4.39
N LEU A 242 9.05 1.62 -4.47
CA LEU A 242 10.19 1.71 -3.60
C LEU A 242 10.79 3.08 -3.89
N PRO A 243 10.92 3.98 -2.88
CA PRO A 243 11.71 5.17 -3.08
C PRO A 243 13.11 4.70 -3.48
N SER A 244 13.41 4.81 -4.78
CA SER A 244 14.76 4.61 -5.27
C SER A 244 15.55 5.81 -4.78
N PHE A 245 16.17 5.67 -3.61
CA PHE A 245 17.27 6.52 -3.22
C PHE A 245 18.45 6.16 -4.12
N SER A 246 18.44 6.71 -5.33
CA SER A 246 19.66 6.97 -6.06
C SER A 246 20.27 8.24 -5.45
N HIS A 247 21.58 8.25 -5.24
CA HIS A 247 22.27 9.53 -5.11
C HIS A 247 21.87 10.36 -6.34
N PRO A 248 21.48 11.63 -6.18
CA PRO A 248 21.10 12.45 -7.32
C PRO A 248 22.24 12.39 -8.34
N ALA A 249 22.02 11.69 -9.46
CA ALA A 249 22.97 11.58 -10.54
C ALA A 249 23.03 12.88 -11.38
N GLY A 250 22.65 14.00 -10.77
CA GLY A 250 22.61 15.32 -11.37
C GLY A 250 23.31 16.31 -10.46
N SER A 251 23.87 17.36 -11.08
CA SER A 251 24.41 18.53 -10.37
C SER A 251 23.43 19.01 -9.29
N ILE A 252 23.96 19.60 -8.21
CA ILE A 252 23.18 20.35 -7.22
C ILE A 252 22.17 21.27 -7.90
N ASP A 253 22.53 21.87 -9.04
CA ASP A 253 21.65 22.74 -9.83
C ASP A 253 20.37 22.04 -10.29
N SER A 254 20.45 20.75 -10.65
CA SER A 254 19.29 19.95 -11.07
C SER A 254 18.36 19.61 -9.90
N ALA A 255 18.90 19.53 -8.67
CA ALA A 255 18.12 19.31 -7.47
C ALA A 255 17.46 20.61 -6.99
N VAL A 256 18.18 21.73 -7.09
CA VAL A 256 17.67 23.08 -6.78
C VAL A 256 16.53 23.45 -7.74
N ALA A 257 16.63 23.10 -9.02
CA ALA A 257 15.57 23.35 -10.00
C ALA A 257 14.24 22.60 -9.72
N ARG A 258 14.25 21.58 -8.85
CA ARG A 258 13.04 20.83 -8.44
C ARG A 258 12.36 21.38 -7.19
N LEU A 259 13.00 22.28 -6.46
CA LEU A 259 12.39 22.92 -5.30
C LEU A 259 11.44 24.00 -5.78
N THR A 260 10.20 23.99 -5.29
CA THR A 260 9.34 25.17 -5.45
C THR A 260 9.95 26.34 -4.68
N SER A 261 9.64 27.58 -5.08
CA SER A 261 10.05 28.78 -4.32
C SER A 261 9.67 28.67 -2.83
N ALA A 262 8.50 28.08 -2.54
CA ALA A 262 8.05 27.80 -1.19
C ALA A 262 8.85 26.69 -0.47
N ASP A 263 9.42 25.69 -1.18
CA ASP A 263 10.29 24.66 -0.57
C ASP A 263 11.64 25.26 -0.15
N SER A 264 12.22 26.08 -1.03
CA SER A 264 13.46 26.79 -0.74
C SER A 264 13.27 27.78 0.41
N ALA A 265 12.18 28.55 0.41
CA ALA A 265 11.86 29.50 1.47
C ALA A 265 11.60 28.81 2.82
N PHE A 266 10.85 27.70 2.85
CA PHE A 266 10.62 26.94 4.09
C PHE A 266 11.91 26.30 4.62
N THR A 267 12.79 25.85 3.72
CA THR A 267 14.11 25.33 4.11
C THR A 267 14.97 26.42 4.72
N ALA A 268 15.04 27.59 4.10
CA ALA A 268 15.75 28.76 4.64
C ALA A 268 15.18 29.18 6.00
N LEU A 269 13.85 29.19 6.14
CA LEU A 269 13.15 29.45 7.39
C LEU A 269 13.55 28.43 8.47
N GLY A 270 13.57 27.13 8.16
CA GLY A 270 13.99 26.10 9.10
C GLY A 270 15.42 26.26 9.61
N TYR A 271 16.37 26.64 8.73
CA TYR A 271 17.75 26.94 9.14
C TYR A 271 17.83 28.20 10.00
N ALA A 272 17.09 29.26 9.66
CA ALA A 272 17.04 30.49 10.44
C ALA A 272 16.49 30.23 11.86
N ILE A 273 15.40 29.45 11.97
CA ILE A 273 14.80 29.04 13.26
C ILE A 273 15.80 28.23 14.09
N ARG A 274 16.42 27.20 13.49
CA ARG A 274 17.39 26.33 14.17
C ARG A 274 18.60 27.10 14.70
N ASN A 275 19.05 28.12 13.96
CA ASN A 275 20.19 28.95 14.35
C ASN A 275 19.80 30.12 15.29
N GLY A 276 18.51 30.28 15.64
CA GLY A 276 18.03 31.37 16.50
C GLY A 276 18.09 32.75 15.84
N ASN A 277 18.16 32.84 14.51
CA ASN A 277 18.31 34.12 13.82
C ASN A 277 16.94 34.79 13.60
N VAL A 278 16.47 35.49 14.63
CA VAL A 278 15.18 36.19 14.67
C VAL A 278 15.00 37.15 13.50
N SER A 279 16.04 37.92 13.14
CA SER A 279 15.98 38.90 12.04
C SER A 279 15.61 38.25 10.71
N THR A 280 16.34 37.20 10.34
CA THR A 280 16.08 36.46 9.09
C THR A 280 14.73 35.73 9.10
N VAL A 281 14.25 35.28 10.26
CA VAL A 281 12.91 34.69 10.35
C VAL A 281 11.84 35.73 10.04
N ARG A 282 11.96 36.95 10.60
CA ARG A 282 11.03 38.03 10.31
C ARG A 282 11.07 38.42 8.83
N ASP A 283 12.26 38.60 8.26
CA ASP A 283 12.42 38.95 6.85
C ASP A 283 11.76 37.92 5.92
N ILE A 284 11.94 36.61 6.20
CA ILE A 284 11.34 35.54 5.41
C ILE A 284 9.81 35.52 5.57
N LEU A 285 9.29 35.83 6.77
CA LEU A 285 7.86 35.83 7.06
C LEU A 285 7.15 37.13 6.67
N GLU A 286 7.87 38.23 6.44
CA GLU A 286 7.32 39.53 5.99
C GLU A 286 7.11 39.59 4.47
N GLY A 287 7.60 38.61 3.71
CA GLY A 287 7.30 38.49 2.28
C GLY A 287 5.81 38.21 2.01
N ASP A 288 5.14 39.14 1.31
CA ASP A 288 3.70 39.09 1.02
C ASP A 288 3.24 37.88 0.19
N GLU A 289 4.12 37.25 -0.61
CA GLU A 289 3.71 36.18 -1.54
C GLU A 289 3.52 34.80 -0.89
N PHE A 290 4.10 34.51 0.29
CA PHE A 290 4.16 33.13 0.81
C PHE A 290 3.89 32.96 2.31
N ASN A 291 3.70 34.04 3.07
CA ASN A 291 3.60 33.99 4.53
C ASN A 291 2.59 32.94 5.04
N HIS A 292 1.34 32.97 4.55
CA HIS A 292 0.31 32.02 4.98
C HIS A 292 0.57 30.56 4.52
N GLN A 293 1.27 30.38 3.40
CA GLN A 293 1.63 29.06 2.87
C GLN A 293 2.78 28.44 3.67
N LEU A 294 3.77 29.25 4.07
CA LEU A 294 4.94 28.79 4.84
C LEU A 294 4.56 28.30 6.23
N LEU A 295 3.61 28.95 6.91
CA LEU A 295 3.15 28.55 8.24
C LEU A 295 2.40 27.20 8.25
N LYS A 296 1.80 26.82 7.13
CA LYS A 296 1.10 25.53 6.94
C LYS A 296 2.01 24.43 6.38
N LYS A 297 3.21 24.79 5.94
CA LYS A 297 4.16 23.85 5.33
C LYS A 297 4.90 23.07 6.41
N ALA A 298 5.35 21.88 6.02
CA ALA A 298 6.10 20.98 6.89
C ALA A 298 7.30 20.39 6.15
N ASP A 299 8.33 20.02 6.91
CA ASP A 299 9.49 19.31 6.39
C ASP A 299 9.18 17.82 6.08
N TYR A 300 10.19 17.06 5.70
CA TYR A 300 10.07 15.63 5.41
C TYR A 300 9.66 14.78 6.63
N ALA A 301 9.85 15.29 7.86
CA ALA A 301 9.42 14.64 9.09
C ALA A 301 8.01 15.10 9.53
N GLY A 302 7.37 16.00 8.77
CA GLY A 302 6.07 16.58 9.11
C GLY A 302 6.17 17.70 10.16
N ASN A 303 7.37 18.22 10.43
CA ASN A 303 7.55 19.36 11.33
C ASN A 303 7.19 20.66 10.62
N THR A 304 6.21 21.37 11.15
CA THR A 304 5.93 22.77 10.78
C THR A 304 6.95 23.71 11.41
N ALA A 305 6.95 24.99 11.01
CA ALA A 305 7.77 26.03 11.65
C ALA A 305 7.58 26.06 13.18
N MET A 306 6.37 25.75 13.68
CA MET A 306 6.09 25.66 15.12
C MET A 306 6.80 24.50 15.81
N HIS A 307 6.92 23.34 15.16
CA HIS A 307 7.70 22.22 15.71
C HIS A 307 9.19 22.56 15.77
N LEU A 308 9.71 23.23 14.74
CA LEU A 308 11.12 23.64 14.69
C LEU A 308 11.42 24.71 15.74
N ALA A 309 10.53 25.68 15.93
CA ALA A 309 10.69 26.73 16.93
C ALA A 309 10.53 26.21 18.37
N ALA A 310 9.68 25.20 18.60
CA ALA A 310 9.51 24.56 19.90
C ALA A 310 10.78 23.85 20.41
N VAL A 311 11.62 23.36 19.48
CA VAL A 311 12.93 22.74 19.76
C VAL A 311 14.09 23.73 19.54
N GLY A 312 13.77 24.93 19.07
CA GLY A 312 14.73 25.97 18.74
C GLY A 312 15.32 26.64 19.98
N PRO A 313 16.45 27.33 19.82
CA PRO A 313 17.14 28.00 20.93
C PRO A 313 16.47 29.31 21.37
N GLU A 314 15.60 29.90 20.55
CA GLU A 314 15.11 31.28 20.72
C GLU A 314 13.57 31.35 20.81
N PRO A 315 12.99 31.51 22.01
CA PRO A 315 11.54 31.56 22.22
C PRO A 315 10.84 32.73 21.52
N GLN A 316 11.55 33.82 21.25
CA GLN A 316 11.00 34.96 20.51
C GLN A 316 10.51 34.57 19.11
N ILE A 317 11.17 33.61 18.46
CA ILE A 317 10.77 33.10 17.14
C ILE A 317 9.40 32.42 17.21
N LEU A 318 9.15 31.66 18.28
CA LEU A 318 7.87 31.00 18.52
C LEU A 318 6.74 32.01 18.71
N ARG A 319 7.02 33.09 19.46
CA ARG A 319 6.09 34.22 19.61
C ARG A 319 5.75 34.86 18.26
N ASP A 320 6.77 35.18 17.47
CA ASP A 320 6.59 35.83 16.15
C ASP A 320 5.77 34.94 15.19
N LEU A 321 5.93 33.61 15.26
CA LEU A 321 5.11 32.66 14.48
C LEU A 321 3.64 32.63 14.96
N LEU A 322 3.41 32.65 16.27
CA LEU A 322 2.07 32.67 16.86
C LEU A 322 1.31 33.95 16.51
N GLU A 323 1.97 35.11 16.57
CA GLU A 323 1.38 36.40 16.19
C GLU A 323 0.96 36.45 14.72
N ARG A 324 1.61 35.65 13.86
CA ARG A 324 1.28 35.49 12.45
C ARG A 324 0.24 34.38 12.17
N GLY A 325 -0.32 33.77 13.21
CA GLY A 325 -1.41 32.79 13.12
C GLY A 325 -0.95 31.35 12.86
N ALA A 326 0.27 30.99 13.24
CA ALA A 326 0.73 29.61 13.16
C ALA A 326 -0.09 28.69 14.09
N SER A 327 -0.49 27.52 13.60
CA SER A 327 -1.27 26.57 14.39
C SER A 327 -0.38 25.81 15.39
N VAL A 328 -0.85 25.68 16.62
CA VAL A 328 -0.17 24.95 17.71
C VAL A 328 -0.54 23.46 17.80
N HIS A 329 -1.55 23.02 17.05
CA HIS A 329 -2.08 21.65 17.06
C HIS A 329 -1.58 20.68 15.97
N PRO A 330 -0.82 21.08 14.93
CA PRO A 330 -0.32 20.11 13.95
C PRO A 330 0.49 19.01 14.62
N ARG A 331 0.41 17.80 14.09
CA ARG A 331 1.22 16.66 14.54
C ARG A 331 2.19 16.28 13.45
N ASN A 332 3.46 16.09 13.81
CA ASN A 332 4.45 15.58 12.88
C ASN A 332 4.25 14.07 12.62
N ARG A 333 5.09 13.46 11.79
CA ARG A 333 4.97 12.02 11.44
C ARG A 333 5.18 11.08 12.63
N ALA A 334 5.82 11.54 13.70
CA ALA A 334 5.93 10.81 14.96
C ALA A 334 4.70 10.99 15.87
N ASN A 335 3.63 11.62 15.37
CA ASN A 335 2.42 12.01 16.11
C ASN A 335 2.66 13.00 17.25
N ASN A 336 3.79 13.71 17.24
CA ASN A 336 4.14 14.67 18.28
C ASN A 336 3.61 16.07 17.93
N THR A 337 3.07 16.77 18.93
CA THR A 337 2.68 18.18 18.89
C THR A 337 3.89 19.09 19.19
N PRO A 338 3.87 20.36 18.77
CA PRO A 338 4.88 21.33 19.16
C PRO A 338 5.04 21.45 20.69
N LEU A 339 3.93 21.36 21.43
CA LEU A 339 3.94 21.41 22.89
C LEU A 339 4.71 20.24 23.50
N TYR A 340 4.45 19.01 23.04
CA TYR A 340 5.18 17.84 23.51
C TYR A 340 6.68 17.95 23.24
N LEU A 341 7.09 18.45 22.07
CA LEU A 341 8.50 18.66 21.75
C LEU A 341 9.15 19.72 22.64
N ALA A 342 8.48 20.85 22.90
CA ALA A 342 8.98 21.89 23.80
C ALA A 342 9.17 21.35 25.23
N GLU A 343 8.24 20.53 25.72
CA GLU A 343 8.32 19.92 27.05
C GLU A 343 9.45 18.90 27.15
N LYS A 344 9.63 18.05 26.13
CA LYS A 344 10.71 17.07 26.07
C LYS A 344 12.10 17.71 26.03
N MET A 345 12.20 18.88 25.39
CA MET A 345 13.45 19.65 25.32
C MET A 345 13.70 20.52 26.56
N GLY A 346 12.74 20.63 27.47
CA GLY A 346 12.85 21.46 28.68
C GLY A 346 12.79 22.97 28.39
N ASN A 347 12.21 23.40 27.26
CA ASN A 347 12.12 24.82 26.91
C ASN A 347 10.88 25.46 27.58
N GLU A 348 11.00 25.80 28.86
CA GLU A 348 9.91 26.30 29.71
C GLU A 348 9.19 27.52 29.13
N GLU A 349 9.94 28.44 28.52
CA GLU A 349 9.37 29.65 27.91
C GLU A 349 8.51 29.31 26.68
N CYS A 350 8.97 28.39 25.82
CA CYS A 350 8.18 27.91 24.69
C CYS A 350 6.93 27.13 25.15
N VAL A 351 7.05 26.32 26.20
CA VAL A 351 5.92 25.59 26.80
C VAL A 351 4.85 26.56 27.29
N LYS A 352 5.26 27.63 27.99
CA LYS A 352 4.35 28.67 28.46
C LYS A 352 3.64 29.37 27.30
N LEU A 353 4.39 29.81 26.29
CA LEU A 353 3.83 30.47 25.11
C LEU A 353 2.83 29.59 24.35
N LEU A 354 3.12 28.30 24.19
CA LEU A 354 2.22 27.36 23.52
C LEU A 354 0.94 27.13 24.32
N ARG A 355 1.03 27.00 25.65
CA ARG A 355 -0.13 26.85 26.52
C ARG A 355 -1.00 28.11 26.56
N ASP A 356 -0.37 29.28 26.62
CA ASP A 356 -1.07 30.58 26.55
C ASP A 356 -1.81 30.74 25.20
N ALA A 357 -1.25 30.18 24.12
CA ALA A 357 -1.88 30.11 22.80
C ALA A 357 -2.92 28.97 22.64
N GLY A 358 -3.24 28.22 23.70
CA GLY A 358 -4.26 27.17 23.71
C GLY A 358 -3.79 25.77 23.29
N ALA A 359 -2.47 25.53 23.21
CA ALA A 359 -1.93 24.21 22.92
C ALA A 359 -2.24 23.22 24.05
N HIS A 360 -2.61 22.00 23.67
CA HIS A 360 -2.83 20.88 24.59
C HIS A 360 -2.08 19.65 24.10
N LEU A 361 -1.66 18.81 25.04
CA LEU A 361 -1.08 17.52 24.71
C LEU A 361 -2.16 16.60 24.16
N TRP A 362 -1.78 15.79 23.18
CA TRP A 362 -2.63 14.72 22.70
C TRP A 362 -2.74 13.61 23.75
N VAL A 363 -3.80 12.79 23.66
CA VAL A 363 -4.11 11.73 24.64
C VAL A 363 -2.91 10.79 24.85
N ALA A 364 -2.25 10.37 23.77
CA ALA A 364 -1.10 9.47 23.83
C ALA A 364 0.18 10.14 24.40
N GLU A 365 0.34 11.45 24.20
CA GLU A 365 1.47 12.22 24.74
C GLU A 365 1.33 12.47 26.24
N SER A 366 0.09 12.63 26.69
CA SER A 366 -0.24 12.78 28.11
C SER A 366 0.07 11.50 28.90
N SER A 367 -0.15 10.32 28.29
CA SER A 367 0.19 9.02 28.89
C SER A 367 1.71 8.78 28.98
N ALA A 368 2.48 9.29 28.02
CA ALA A 368 3.94 9.15 27.98
C ALA A 368 4.66 9.98 29.05
N LYS A 369 4.06 11.09 29.49
CA LYS A 369 4.59 11.90 30.61
C LYS A 369 4.50 11.20 31.95
N THR A 370 3.48 10.37 32.16
CA THR A 370 3.26 9.69 33.45
C THR A 370 4.28 8.56 33.68
N SER A 371 4.90 8.04 32.61
CA SER A 371 5.92 6.99 32.68
C SER A 371 7.36 7.49 32.92
N ASP A 372 7.65 8.78 32.71
CA ASP A 372 9.01 9.34 32.78
C ASP A 372 9.32 10.04 34.11
N ASN A 373 8.33 10.16 35.01
CA ASN A 373 8.46 10.83 36.32
C ASN A 373 8.81 9.87 37.49
N GLY A 374 9.37 8.70 37.20
CA GLY A 374 9.75 7.68 38.18
C GLY A 374 11.24 7.63 38.49
N PHE A 375 11.83 8.73 38.96
CA PHE A 375 13.14 8.69 39.64
C PHE A 375 12.93 8.97 41.13
N VAL A 376 13.06 7.90 41.91
CA VAL A 376 13.24 7.92 43.37
C VAL A 376 14.63 8.45 43.66
N GLU A 377 14.74 9.39 44.62
CA GLU A 377 16.01 9.83 45.20
C GLU A 377 16.82 8.62 45.69
N VAL A 378 18.08 8.56 45.25
CA VAL A 378 19.08 7.62 45.73
C VAL A 378 19.74 8.24 46.95
N ASP A 379 19.42 7.73 48.14
CA ASP A 379 20.34 7.77 49.28
C ASP A 379 21.27 6.56 49.19
N ALA A 380 22.56 6.85 49.13
CA ALA A 380 23.64 5.87 49.12
C ALA A 380 23.98 5.43 50.55
N GLU A 381 24.10 4.12 50.78
CA GLU A 381 25.31 3.48 51.32
C GLU A 381 25.10 1.98 51.58
N GLY A 382 26.05 1.15 51.15
CA GLY A 382 26.36 -0.12 51.81
C GLY A 382 26.04 -1.43 51.08
N GLY A 383 27.00 -1.90 50.28
CA GLY A 383 27.64 -3.19 50.58
C GLY A 383 27.11 -4.51 49.97
N VAL A 384 28.00 -5.09 49.16
CA VAL A 384 28.36 -6.53 49.03
C VAL A 384 27.71 -7.35 47.90
N GLU A 385 28.53 -7.53 46.86
CA GLU A 385 28.75 -8.62 45.86
C GLU A 385 28.30 -10.09 46.18
N PRO A 386 28.43 -11.06 45.25
CA PRO A 386 28.27 -11.05 43.77
C PRO A 386 27.58 -12.36 43.23
N ALA A 387 27.67 -12.56 41.90
CA ALA A 387 27.59 -13.83 41.16
C ALA A 387 26.15 -14.37 40.92
N ASP A 388 25.77 -14.96 39.78
CA ASP A 388 26.50 -15.46 38.63
C ASP A 388 25.55 -15.50 37.41
N SER A 389 26.18 -15.60 36.24
CA SER A 389 25.61 -15.67 34.91
C SER A 389 24.75 -16.91 34.59
N VAL A 390 24.04 -16.81 33.46
CA VAL A 390 23.43 -17.87 32.61
C VAL A 390 22.20 -18.57 33.23
N THR A 391 21.01 -18.62 32.62
CA THR A 391 20.71 -19.33 31.37
C THR A 391 19.27 -19.05 30.89
N SER A 392 19.07 -19.27 29.60
CA SER A 392 17.90 -19.03 28.75
C SER A 392 16.57 -19.69 29.16
N MET A 393 15.50 -18.96 28.87
CA MET A 393 14.35 -19.36 28.03
C MET A 393 14.24 -20.85 27.67
N ALA A 394 13.48 -21.58 28.48
CA ALA A 394 12.60 -22.67 28.06
C ALA A 394 11.54 -22.85 29.15
N GLU A 395 10.34 -23.31 28.76
CA GLU A 395 9.21 -23.69 29.63
C GLU A 395 8.22 -22.55 30.01
N LEU A 396 7.35 -22.22 29.05
CA LEU A 396 5.98 -21.77 29.33
C LEU A 396 5.01 -22.65 28.51
N SER A 397 4.99 -23.93 28.86
CA SER A 397 3.83 -24.80 28.70
C SER A 397 3.51 -25.36 30.08
N ASP A 398 2.23 -25.33 30.44
CA ASP A 398 1.60 -25.79 31.69
C ASP A 398 1.37 -24.70 32.75
N ARG A 399 0.11 -24.22 32.79
CA ARG A 399 -0.72 -24.01 33.99
C ARG A 399 -1.85 -23.02 33.71
N ILE A 400 -2.96 -23.53 33.16
CA ILE A 400 -4.30 -23.04 33.51
C ILE A 400 -5.20 -24.27 33.63
N ASP A 401 -5.33 -24.78 34.85
CA ASP A 401 -6.55 -25.44 35.31
C ASP A 401 -6.52 -25.46 36.84
N ASP A 402 -7.38 -24.65 37.47
CA ASP A 402 -8.31 -25.12 38.50
C ASP A 402 -9.23 -23.98 38.96
N SER A 403 -10.52 -24.06 38.60
CA SER A 403 -11.67 -23.80 39.49
C SER A 403 -12.94 -23.54 38.67
N SER A 404 -13.73 -24.59 38.46
CA SER A 404 -15.18 -24.58 38.77
C SER A 404 -15.85 -25.87 38.28
N THR A 405 -15.74 -26.92 39.10
CA THR A 405 -16.81 -27.91 39.22
C THR A 405 -17.99 -27.27 39.92
N ASP A 406 -19.05 -26.92 39.21
CA ASP A 406 -20.43 -27.21 39.63
C ASP A 406 -21.42 -26.84 38.51
N LEU A 407 -22.60 -27.47 38.51
CA LEU A 407 -23.74 -27.24 37.59
C LEU A 407 -23.78 -28.10 36.31
N ARG A 408 -23.82 -29.42 36.51
CA ARG A 408 -24.72 -30.29 35.73
C ARG A 408 -25.65 -31.00 36.70
N GLU A 409 -26.90 -30.55 36.77
CA GLU A 409 -28.11 -31.37 36.96
C GLU A 409 -29.33 -30.46 37.20
N ARG A 410 -30.19 -30.30 36.18
CA ARG A 410 -31.67 -30.36 36.30
C ARG A 410 -32.36 -30.21 34.94
N GLN A 411 -33.13 -31.25 34.61
CA GLN A 411 -34.37 -31.30 33.79
C GLN A 411 -34.27 -30.88 32.32
N VAL A 412 -34.43 -31.74 31.31
CA VAL A 412 -35.53 -32.70 30.99
C VAL A 412 -36.93 -32.07 31.01
N ALA A 413 -37.45 -31.92 29.79
CA ALA A 413 -38.84 -31.88 29.31
C ALA A 413 -39.68 -30.60 29.48
N ALA A 414 -40.07 -30.00 28.34
CA ALA A 414 -41.46 -30.07 27.84
C ALA A 414 -41.64 -29.34 26.49
N GLU A 415 -42.04 -30.10 25.48
CA GLU A 415 -43.06 -29.85 24.43
C GLU A 415 -43.40 -28.41 23.99
N CYS A 416 -43.12 -28.09 22.72
CA CYS A 416 -44.08 -27.80 21.62
C CYS A 416 -43.34 -27.33 20.37
#